data_AF-A0A534P6Y1-F1
#
_entry.id   AF-A0A534P6Y1-F1
#
_cell.length_a   1.000
_cell.length_b   1.000
_cell.length_c   1.000
_cell.angle_alpha   90.00
_cell.angle_beta   90.00
_cell.angle_gamma   90.00
#
_symmetry.space_group_name_H-M   'P 1'
#
loop_
_entity.id
_entity.type
_entity.pdbx_description
1 polymer ?
#
loop_
_entity_poly.entity_id
_entity_poly.type
_entity_poly.pdbx_seq_one_letter_code
_entity_poly.pdbx_strand_id
1 'polypeptide(L)'
;MMHTLAKVRGVILDVDGVLLDARPSYHAVAEEAARRAIEPLLGVEKARSVPFDRTTEIPAFKAAGHFNDDWETARGVALLLYLRARGEAPPLNEFLGKAEGRGVKRLFEHYPDVKLPQESISLTCGQLYGGDKCRELFGFDATGRGMWENEQVLPDPSLLEAVAAKFPLALYTGRNPGEARLAQQLCRL
;
A
#
# COMPACT_ATOMS: atom_id res chain seq x y z
N MET A 1 35.93 7.18 -15.96
CA MET A 1 35.96 5.76 -16.35
C MET A 1 34.68 5.45 -17.12
N MET A 2 34.77 5.03 -18.38
CA MET A 2 33.62 4.47 -19.10
C MET A 2 33.42 3.03 -18.60
N HIS A 3 32.38 2.81 -17.79
CA HIS A 3 32.01 1.45 -17.41
C HIS A 3 31.43 0.75 -18.65
N THR A 4 32.17 -0.19 -19.22
CA THR A 4 31.67 -1.01 -20.33
C THR A 4 30.65 -2.02 -19.81
N LEU A 5 29.42 -1.95 -20.31
CA LEU A 5 28.36 -2.94 -20.05
C LEU A 5 28.67 -4.33 -20.64
N ALA A 6 29.81 -4.50 -21.33
CA ALA A 6 30.23 -5.74 -22.00
C ALA A 6 30.36 -6.95 -21.06
N LYS A 7 30.44 -6.74 -19.73
CA LYS A 7 30.48 -7.83 -18.73
C LYS A 7 29.13 -8.09 -18.06
N VAL A 8 28.10 -7.29 -18.32
CA VAL A 8 26.76 -7.50 -17.76
C VAL A 8 26.18 -8.79 -18.33
N ARG A 9 25.65 -9.65 -17.45
CA ARG A 9 25.12 -10.97 -17.80
C ARG A 9 23.60 -11.10 -17.62
N GLY A 10 22.98 -10.12 -16.97
CA GLY A 10 21.56 -10.11 -16.66
C GLY A 10 21.20 -8.82 -15.92
N VAL A 11 19.90 -8.53 -15.86
CA VAL A 11 19.37 -7.37 -15.14
C VAL A 11 18.30 -7.87 -14.17
N ILE A 12 18.43 -7.45 -12.91
CA ILE A 12 17.43 -7.72 -11.87
C ILE A 12 16.71 -6.41 -11.60
N LEU A 13 15.38 -6.44 -11.66
CA LEU A 13 14.52 -5.27 -11.48
C LEU A 13 13.65 -5.47 -10.25
N ASP A 14 13.52 -4.43 -9.44
CA ASP A 14 12.39 -4.33 -8.52
C ASP A 14 11.12 -3.92 -9.29
N VAL A 15 9.96 -4.06 -8.68
CA VAL A 15 8.68 -3.64 -9.25
C VAL A 15 8.33 -2.24 -8.78
N ASP A 16 8.15 -2.04 -7.48
CA ASP A 16 7.59 -0.80 -6.95
C ASP A 16 8.62 0.34 -6.96
N GLY A 17 8.29 1.43 -7.64
CA GLY A 17 9.20 2.57 -7.85
C GLY A 17 10.26 2.37 -8.93
N VAL A 18 10.29 1.19 -9.58
CA VAL A 18 11.20 0.89 -10.71
C VAL A 18 10.41 0.57 -11.98
N LEU A 19 9.56 -0.46 -11.94
CA LEU A 19 8.67 -0.83 -13.04
C LEU A 19 7.30 -0.16 -12.93
N LEU A 20 6.76 -0.07 -11.73
CA LEU A 20 5.43 0.46 -11.46
C LEU A 20 5.46 1.57 -10.41
N ASP A 21 4.69 2.63 -10.62
CA ASP A 21 4.26 3.53 -9.56
C ASP A 21 2.97 2.99 -8.93
N ALA A 22 3.13 2.27 -7.82
CA ALA A 22 2.02 1.68 -7.09
C ALA A 22 1.42 2.60 -6.02
N ARG A 23 2.04 3.77 -5.77
CA ARG A 23 1.61 4.69 -4.69
C ARG A 23 0.15 5.12 -4.84
N PRO A 24 -0.37 5.48 -6.04
CA PRO A 24 -1.79 5.84 -6.18
C PRO A 24 -2.74 4.72 -5.75
N SER A 25 -2.35 3.47 -5.96
CA SER A 25 -3.13 2.30 -5.55
C SER A 25 -3.10 2.12 -4.03
N TYR A 26 -1.91 1.89 -3.45
CA TYR A 26 -1.77 1.62 -2.02
C TYR A 26 -2.28 2.78 -1.15
N HIS A 27 -2.09 4.03 -1.58
CA HIS A 27 -2.60 5.18 -0.85
C HIS A 27 -4.13 5.23 -0.83
N ALA A 28 -4.78 4.92 -1.96
CA ALA A 28 -6.24 4.86 -2.05
C ALA A 28 -6.79 3.69 -1.23
N VAL A 29 -6.14 2.53 -1.27
CA VAL A 29 -6.52 1.35 -0.47
C VAL A 29 -6.41 1.67 1.02
N ALA A 30 -5.31 2.28 1.47
CA ALA A 30 -5.10 2.60 2.87
C ALA A 30 -6.18 3.54 3.41
N GLU A 31 -6.53 4.60 2.66
CA GLU A 31 -7.60 5.51 3.05
C GLU A 31 -8.97 4.82 3.07
N GLU A 32 -9.34 4.13 1.99
CA GLU A 32 -10.67 3.52 1.87
C GLU A 32 -10.87 2.39 2.87
N ALA A 33 -9.85 1.54 3.09
CA ALA A 33 -9.89 0.51 4.11
C ALA A 33 -10.01 1.12 5.51
N ALA A 34 -9.27 2.19 5.79
CA ALA A 34 -9.35 2.89 7.07
C ALA A 34 -10.75 3.44 7.34
N ARG A 35 -11.37 4.07 6.34
CA ARG A 35 -12.75 4.58 6.44
C ARG A 35 -13.74 3.46 6.71
N ARG A 36 -13.70 2.37 5.92
CA ARG A 36 -14.57 1.20 6.11
C ARG A 36 -14.40 0.56 7.48
N ALA A 37 -13.17 0.50 7.99
CA ALA A 37 -12.88 -0.11 9.28
C ALA A 37 -13.55 0.63 10.45
N ILE A 38 -13.77 1.94 10.34
CA ILE A 38 -14.38 2.76 11.40
C ILE A 38 -15.90 2.95 11.22
N GLU A 39 -16.48 2.56 10.08
CA GLU A 39 -17.93 2.64 9.82
C GLU A 39 -18.76 1.92 10.91
N PRO A 40 -18.43 0.69 11.36
CA PRO A 40 -19.18 0.02 12.41
C PRO A 40 -19.11 0.72 13.78
N LEU A 41 -18.09 1.53 14.01
CA LEU A 41 -17.84 2.20 15.30
C LEU A 41 -18.48 3.59 15.37
N LEU A 42 -18.69 4.25 14.23
CA LEU A 42 -19.09 5.66 14.15
C LEU A 42 -20.32 5.92 13.27
N GLY A 43 -20.74 4.94 12.47
CA GLY A 43 -21.70 5.12 11.39
C GLY A 43 -21.04 5.61 10.10
N VAL A 44 -21.66 5.27 8.96
CA VAL A 44 -21.11 5.53 7.61
C VAL A 44 -20.88 7.02 7.37
N GLU A 45 -21.88 7.86 7.63
CA GLU A 45 -21.79 9.30 7.38
C GLU A 45 -20.61 9.94 8.13
N LYS A 46 -20.43 9.58 9.40
CA LYS A 46 -19.37 10.12 10.24
C LYS A 46 -17.99 9.60 9.83
N ALA A 47 -17.86 8.32 9.49
CA ALA A 47 -16.62 7.74 8.98
C ALA A 47 -16.16 8.39 7.66
N ARG A 48 -17.12 8.72 6.79
CA ARG A 48 -16.86 9.30 5.46
C ARG A 48 -16.55 10.80 5.52
N SER A 49 -17.05 11.52 6.51
CA SER A 49 -16.83 12.97 6.65
C SER A 49 -15.51 13.36 7.32
N VAL A 50 -14.79 12.41 7.95
CA VAL A 50 -13.52 12.72 8.61
C VAL A 50 -12.49 13.25 7.59
N PRO A 51 -11.90 14.42 7.80
CA PRO A 51 -10.89 14.96 6.91
C PRO A 51 -9.62 14.09 6.95
N PHE A 52 -9.10 13.82 5.76
CA PHE A 52 -7.86 13.10 5.56
C PHE A 52 -7.21 13.59 4.26
N ASP A 53 -5.97 14.04 4.34
CA ASP A 53 -5.18 14.37 3.17
C ASP A 53 -4.21 13.23 2.86
N ARG A 54 -4.61 12.34 1.94
CA ARG A 54 -3.80 11.20 1.52
C ARG A 54 -2.42 11.59 0.96
N THR A 55 -2.26 12.81 0.45
CA THR A 55 -1.02 13.26 -0.20
C THR A 55 0.04 13.70 0.80
N THR A 56 -0.36 14.06 2.02
CA THR A 56 0.54 14.50 3.09
C THR A 56 0.59 13.51 4.24
N GLU A 57 -0.56 12.94 4.62
CA GLU A 57 -0.66 12.10 5.81
C GLU A 57 -0.07 10.71 5.58
N ILE A 58 -0.32 10.07 4.43
CA ILE A 58 0.26 8.74 4.14
C ILE A 58 1.80 8.80 4.08
N PRO A 59 2.42 9.78 3.39
CA PRO A 59 3.87 9.96 3.48
C PRO A 59 4.36 10.21 4.92
N ALA A 60 3.61 10.92 5.76
CA ALA A 60 3.98 11.12 7.16
C ALA A 60 3.98 9.81 7.96
N PHE A 61 2.99 8.94 7.75
CA PHE A 61 2.99 7.58 8.33
C PHE A 61 4.22 6.78 7.89
N LYS A 62 4.54 6.79 6.60
CA LYS A 62 5.71 6.09 6.05
C LYS A 62 7.03 6.66 6.61
N ALA A 63 7.13 7.98 6.76
CA ALA A 63 8.30 8.66 7.29
C ALA A 63 8.53 8.42 8.80
N ALA A 64 7.47 8.18 9.58
CA ALA A 64 7.58 7.83 10.99
C ALA A 64 8.26 6.46 11.23
N GLY A 65 8.32 5.62 10.19
CA GLY A 65 8.97 4.31 10.22
C GLY A 65 8.17 3.24 10.97
N HIS A 66 8.53 1.98 10.74
CA HIS A 66 7.94 0.79 11.40
C HIS A 66 6.44 0.54 11.12
N PHE A 67 5.90 1.17 10.07
CA PHE A 67 4.69 0.71 9.38
C PHE A 67 5.15 -0.15 8.21
N ASN A 68 5.57 -1.37 8.51
CA ASN A 68 6.36 -2.21 7.61
C ASN A 68 5.57 -2.68 6.37
N ASP A 69 4.24 -2.62 6.45
CA ASP A 69 3.30 -2.98 5.40
C ASP A 69 2.27 -1.84 5.18
N ASP A 70 1.80 -1.69 3.95
CA ASP A 70 0.71 -0.78 3.59
C ASP A 70 -0.60 -1.10 4.31
N TRP A 71 -0.88 -2.38 4.63
CA TRP A 71 -2.08 -2.74 5.38
C TRP A 71 -1.97 -2.39 6.86
N GLU A 72 -0.77 -2.40 7.44
CA GLU A 72 -0.52 -1.82 8.76
C GLU A 72 -0.73 -0.30 8.73
N THR A 73 -0.25 0.36 7.68
CA THR A 73 -0.48 1.79 7.47
C THR A 73 -1.98 2.12 7.47
N ALA A 74 -2.80 1.34 6.75
CA ALA A 74 -4.25 1.48 6.76
C ALA A 74 -4.85 1.40 8.17
N ARG A 75 -4.35 0.51 9.02
CA ARG A 75 -4.79 0.38 10.42
C ARG A 75 -4.39 1.57 11.29
N GLY A 76 -3.19 2.11 11.09
CA GLY A 76 -2.76 3.35 11.73
C GLY A 76 -3.64 4.54 11.33
N VAL A 77 -3.94 4.66 10.03
CA VAL A 77 -4.85 5.68 9.49
C VAL A 77 -6.26 5.51 10.08
N ALA A 78 -6.78 4.29 10.17
CA ALA A 78 -8.09 4.01 10.77
C ALA A 78 -8.19 4.54 12.21
N LEU A 79 -7.17 4.30 13.02
CA LEU A 79 -7.11 4.81 14.39
C LEU A 79 -7.09 6.35 14.43
N LEU A 80 -6.28 6.99 13.57
CA LEU A 80 -6.23 8.44 13.47
C LEU A 80 -7.60 9.03 13.10
N LEU A 81 -8.27 8.46 12.09
CA LEU A 81 -9.59 8.91 11.64
C LEU A 81 -10.65 8.71 12.72
N TYR A 82 -10.59 7.57 13.43
CA TYR A 82 -11.47 7.29 14.56
C TYR A 82 -11.34 8.36 15.66
N LEU A 83 -10.11 8.70 16.06
CA LEU A 83 -9.87 9.72 17.07
C LEU A 83 -10.30 11.11 16.59
N ARG A 84 -10.07 11.45 15.32
CA ARG A 84 -10.50 12.73 14.73
C ARG A 84 -12.01 12.88 14.76
N ALA A 85 -12.75 11.83 14.37
CA ALA A 85 -14.20 11.81 14.44
C ALA A 85 -14.75 12.04 15.86
N ARG A 86 -13.96 11.76 16.89
CA ARG A 86 -14.32 11.97 18.30
C ARG A 86 -13.82 13.29 18.87
N GLY A 87 -13.03 14.05 18.11
CA GLY A 87 -12.36 15.25 18.62
C GLY A 87 -11.22 14.93 19.61
N GLU A 88 -10.71 13.70 19.58
CA GLU A 88 -9.71 13.17 20.51
C GLU A 88 -8.32 13.03 19.85
N ALA A 89 -8.21 13.32 18.55
CA ALA A 89 -6.94 13.19 17.83
C ALA A 89 -5.96 14.30 18.21
N PRO A 90 -4.73 13.96 18.64
CA PRO A 90 -3.66 14.94 18.77
C PRO A 90 -3.16 15.38 17.37
N PRO A 91 -2.30 16.41 17.29
CA PRO A 91 -1.57 16.75 16.08
C PRO A 91 -0.87 15.51 15.47
N LEU A 92 -0.80 15.45 14.13
CA LEU A 92 -0.31 14.25 13.42
C LEU A 92 1.09 13.80 13.86
N ASN A 93 2.01 14.75 14.06
CA ASN A 93 3.36 14.46 14.55
C ASN A 93 3.37 13.85 15.96
N GLU A 94 2.51 14.34 16.85
CA GLU A 94 2.35 13.78 18.20
C GLU A 94 1.69 12.40 18.16
N PHE A 95 0.67 12.22 17.30
CA PHE A 95 0.04 10.93 17.07
C PHE A 95 1.08 9.90 16.61
N LEU A 96 1.85 10.21 15.56
CA LEU A 96 2.89 9.33 15.03
C LEU A 96 4.04 9.13 16.03
N GLY A 97 4.36 10.14 16.84
CA GLY A 97 5.36 10.04 17.91
C GLY A 97 5.04 8.95 18.93
N LYS A 98 3.76 8.70 19.20
CA LYS A 98 3.30 7.59 20.08
C LYS A 98 3.61 6.20 19.52
N ALA A 99 3.98 6.08 18.25
CA ALA A 99 4.44 4.81 17.69
C ALA A 99 5.83 4.42 18.24
N GLU A 100 6.62 5.38 18.75
CA GLU A 100 7.92 5.15 19.42
C GLU A 100 8.87 4.22 18.64
N GLY A 101 8.86 4.30 17.30
CA GLY A 101 9.68 3.42 16.46
C GLY A 101 9.27 1.95 16.48
N ARG A 102 8.05 1.62 16.90
CA ARG A 102 7.49 0.26 16.92
C ARG A 102 6.15 0.17 16.18
N GLY A 103 5.81 1.20 15.42
CA GLY A 103 4.70 1.21 14.47
C GLY A 103 3.31 1.15 15.10
N VAL A 104 2.37 0.58 14.33
CA VAL A 104 0.95 0.45 14.69
C VAL A 104 0.76 -0.24 16.02
N LYS A 105 1.56 -1.26 16.33
CA LYS A 105 1.43 -2.00 17.59
C LYS A 105 1.49 -1.06 18.80
N ARG A 106 2.48 -0.16 18.85
CA ARG A 106 2.60 0.80 19.95
C ARG A 106 1.49 1.83 19.97
N LEU A 107 1.04 2.29 18.80
CA LEU A 107 -0.11 3.18 18.73
C LEU A 107 -1.32 2.56 19.46
N PHE A 108 -1.65 1.31 19.17
CA PHE A 108 -2.80 0.64 19.79
C PHE A 108 -2.62 0.33 21.28
N GLU A 109 -1.38 0.26 21.79
CA GLU A 109 -1.13 0.17 23.24
C GLU A 109 -1.58 1.44 23.98
N HIS A 110 -1.55 2.61 23.32
CA HIS A 110 -2.09 3.86 23.88
C HIS A 110 -3.63 3.99 23.78
N TYR A 111 -4.27 3.16 22.96
CA TYR A 111 -5.72 3.20 22.71
C TYR A 111 -6.34 1.79 22.79
N PRO A 112 -6.23 1.10 23.95
CA PRO A 112 -6.58 -0.32 24.08
C PRO A 112 -8.06 -0.63 23.87
N ASP A 113 -8.93 0.36 24.05
CA ASP A 113 -10.38 0.23 23.89
C ASP A 113 -10.82 0.26 22.42
N VAL A 114 -9.96 0.75 21.51
CA VAL A 114 -10.27 0.83 20.08
C VAL A 114 -10.02 -0.52 19.41
N LYS A 115 -11.08 -1.19 18.99
CA LYS A 115 -11.01 -2.51 18.34
C LYS A 115 -11.02 -2.37 16.83
N LEU A 116 -9.83 -2.34 16.24
CA LEU A 116 -9.59 -2.37 14.79
C LEU A 116 -8.61 -3.51 14.49
N PRO A 117 -9.09 -4.76 14.32
CA PRO A 117 -8.23 -5.92 14.12
C PRO A 117 -7.45 -5.82 12.80
N GLN A 118 -6.15 -6.16 12.82
CA GLN A 118 -5.32 -6.12 11.62
C GLN A 118 -5.84 -7.04 10.54
N GLU A 119 -6.29 -8.24 10.89
CA GLU A 119 -6.81 -9.24 9.95
C GLU A 119 -8.01 -8.71 9.14
N SER A 120 -8.98 -8.07 9.81
CA SER A 120 -10.15 -7.49 9.13
C SER A 120 -9.76 -6.36 8.18
N ILE A 121 -8.77 -5.56 8.55
CA ILE A 121 -8.26 -4.46 7.71
C ILE A 121 -7.47 -5.01 6.53
N SER A 122 -6.60 -6.00 6.75
CA SER A 122 -5.84 -6.66 5.68
C SER A 122 -6.76 -7.35 4.67
N LEU A 123 -7.81 -8.03 5.12
CA LEU A 123 -8.83 -8.59 4.22
C LEU A 123 -9.51 -7.49 3.39
N THR A 124 -9.92 -6.39 4.03
CA THR A 124 -10.53 -5.24 3.35
C THR A 124 -9.56 -4.61 2.34
N CYS A 125 -8.28 -4.47 2.71
CA CYS A 125 -7.24 -3.96 1.82
C CYS A 125 -7.07 -4.86 0.60
N GLY A 126 -6.98 -6.19 0.80
CA GLY A 126 -6.89 -7.15 -0.28
C GLY A 126 -8.09 -7.09 -1.22
N GLN A 127 -9.31 -7.02 -0.68
CA GLN A 127 -10.54 -6.87 -1.46
C GLN A 127 -10.55 -5.59 -2.30
N LEU A 128 -10.17 -4.45 -1.71
CA LEU A 128 -10.11 -3.16 -2.39
C LEU A 128 -9.03 -3.11 -3.45
N TYR A 129 -7.85 -3.63 -3.13
CA TYR A 129 -6.73 -3.67 -4.06
C TYR A 129 -7.04 -4.59 -5.23
N GLY A 130 -7.45 -5.84 -4.96
CA GLY A 130 -7.59 -6.87 -5.98
C GLY A 130 -8.90 -6.82 -6.76
N GLY A 131 -10.02 -6.44 -6.13
CA GLY A 131 -11.34 -6.51 -6.77
C GLY A 131 -11.61 -7.90 -7.37
N ASP A 132 -12.09 -7.93 -8.61
CA ASP A 132 -12.32 -9.16 -9.38
C ASP A 132 -11.05 -10.03 -9.58
N LYS A 133 -9.84 -9.46 -9.41
CA LYS A 133 -8.56 -10.20 -9.46
C LYS A 133 -8.13 -10.82 -8.13
N CYS A 134 -8.90 -10.69 -7.05
CA CYS A 134 -8.49 -11.23 -5.74
C CYS A 134 -8.15 -12.73 -5.78
N ARG A 135 -8.84 -13.52 -6.61
CA ARG A 135 -8.56 -14.96 -6.74
C ARG A 135 -7.14 -15.21 -7.24
N GLU A 136 -6.69 -14.43 -8.22
CA GLU A 136 -5.36 -14.53 -8.82
C GLU A 136 -4.26 -13.94 -7.92
N LEU A 137 -4.59 -12.84 -7.23
CA LEU A 137 -3.63 -12.04 -6.43
C LEU A 137 -3.43 -12.58 -5.02
N PHE A 138 -4.49 -13.04 -4.37
CA PHE A 138 -4.51 -13.36 -2.95
C PHE A 138 -5.16 -14.70 -2.61
N GLY A 139 -5.75 -15.39 -3.60
CA GLY A 139 -6.33 -16.71 -3.42
C GLY A 139 -7.72 -16.75 -2.80
N PHE A 140 -8.42 -15.61 -2.68
CA PHE A 140 -9.82 -15.51 -2.24
C PHE A 140 -10.67 -14.72 -3.23
N ASP A 141 -11.99 -14.87 -3.18
CA ASP A 141 -12.89 -14.13 -4.09
C ASP A 141 -13.32 -12.79 -3.51
N ALA A 142 -13.35 -11.77 -4.36
CA ALA A 142 -14.01 -10.50 -4.14
C ALA A 142 -14.59 -10.04 -5.48
N THR A 143 -15.49 -9.06 -5.44
CA THR A 143 -16.11 -8.50 -6.64
C THR A 143 -15.90 -6.99 -6.74
N GLY A 144 -15.94 -6.49 -7.97
CA GLY A 144 -15.84 -5.09 -8.29
C GLY A 144 -14.44 -4.66 -8.74
N ARG A 145 -14.33 -3.38 -9.04
CA ARG A 145 -13.10 -2.79 -9.59
C ARG A 145 -11.97 -2.80 -8.55
N GLY A 146 -10.82 -3.36 -8.93
CA GLY A 146 -9.62 -3.37 -8.10
C GLY A 146 -8.83 -2.07 -8.22
N MET A 147 -8.32 -1.56 -7.10
CA MET A 147 -7.46 -0.38 -7.09
C MET A 147 -6.07 -0.65 -7.69
N TRP A 148 -5.68 -1.90 -7.94
CA TRP A 148 -4.48 -2.23 -8.73
C TRP A 148 -4.47 -1.54 -10.11
N GLU A 149 -5.65 -1.20 -10.65
CA GLU A 149 -5.76 -0.45 -11.91
C GLU A 149 -5.24 1.01 -11.82
N ASN A 150 -5.00 1.52 -10.62
CA ASN A 150 -4.41 2.85 -10.42
C ASN A 150 -2.88 2.85 -10.57
N GLU A 151 -2.26 1.68 -10.70
CA GLU A 151 -0.81 1.56 -10.88
C GLU A 151 -0.39 2.03 -12.27
N GLN A 152 0.78 2.68 -12.35
CA GLN A 152 1.28 3.25 -13.60
C GLN A 152 2.61 2.61 -13.98
N VAL A 153 2.76 2.19 -15.23
CA VAL A 153 4.04 1.71 -15.75
C VAL A 153 4.99 2.91 -15.87
N LEU A 154 6.17 2.79 -15.23
CA LEU A 154 7.20 3.82 -15.20
C LEU A 154 8.11 3.83 -16.43
N PRO A 155 8.70 2.69 -16.86
CA PRO A 155 9.62 2.69 -17.99
C PRO A 155 8.89 2.73 -19.33
N ASP A 156 9.58 3.22 -20.35
CA ASP A 156 9.16 3.04 -21.74
C ASP A 156 9.15 1.54 -22.09
N PRO A 157 8.00 0.98 -22.52
CA PRO A 157 7.92 -0.43 -22.92
C PRO A 157 8.94 -0.83 -23.99
N SER A 158 9.26 0.06 -24.92
CA SER A 158 10.26 -0.21 -25.97
C SER A 158 11.68 -0.34 -25.41
N LEU A 159 11.99 0.38 -24.33
CA LEU A 159 13.26 0.26 -23.63
C LEU A 159 13.34 -1.07 -22.88
N LEU A 160 12.27 -1.45 -22.18
CA LEU A 160 12.21 -2.75 -21.50
C LEU A 160 12.42 -3.91 -22.49
N GLU A 161 11.75 -3.86 -23.64
CA GLU A 161 11.90 -4.85 -24.71
C GLU A 161 13.35 -4.89 -25.24
N ALA A 162 13.97 -3.73 -25.48
CA ALA A 162 15.35 -3.65 -25.94
C ALA A 162 16.36 -4.20 -24.92
N VAL A 163 16.10 -4.05 -23.62
CA VAL A 163 16.91 -4.65 -22.56
C VAL A 163 16.69 -6.16 -22.49
N ALA A 164 15.44 -6.63 -22.54
CA ALA A 164 15.07 -8.04 -22.52
C ALA A 164 15.68 -8.82 -23.71
N ALA A 165 15.78 -8.18 -24.88
CA ALA A 165 16.41 -8.78 -26.06
C ALA A 165 17.93 -8.97 -25.91
N LYS A 166 18.59 -8.22 -25.01
CA LYS A 166 20.04 -8.25 -24.82
C LYS A 166 20.49 -8.98 -23.57
N PHE A 167 19.65 -9.00 -22.54
CA PHE A 167 19.99 -9.54 -21.23
C PHE A 167 18.83 -10.36 -20.66
N PRO A 168 19.10 -11.50 -20.03
CA PRO A 168 18.15 -12.17 -19.17
C PRO A 168 17.64 -11.20 -18.09
N LEU A 169 16.30 -11.16 -17.92
CA LEU A 169 15.64 -10.36 -16.88
C LEU A 169 15.19 -11.25 -15.73
N ALA A 170 15.27 -10.71 -14.52
CA ALA A 170 14.65 -11.30 -13.34
C ALA A 170 13.98 -10.20 -12.51
N LEU A 171 12.91 -10.57 -11.80
CA LEU A 171 12.29 -9.70 -10.79
C LEU A 171 12.77 -10.11 -9.40
N TYR A 172 13.13 -9.11 -8.58
CA TYR A 172 13.35 -9.28 -7.15
C TYR A 172 12.54 -8.22 -6.42
N THR A 173 11.42 -8.63 -5.84
CA THR A 173 10.38 -7.73 -5.31
C THR A 173 9.76 -8.27 -4.04
N GLY A 174 9.19 -7.38 -3.22
CA GLY A 174 8.38 -7.73 -2.05
C GLY A 174 6.96 -8.18 -2.39
N ARG A 175 6.50 -7.98 -3.63
CA ARG A 175 5.18 -8.44 -4.10
C ARG A 175 5.04 -9.96 -3.99
N ASN A 176 3.84 -10.41 -3.63
CA ASN A 176 3.54 -11.83 -3.64
C ASN A 176 3.51 -12.39 -5.09
N PRO A 177 3.51 -13.72 -5.30
CA PRO A 177 3.55 -14.29 -6.66
C PRO A 177 2.42 -13.85 -7.60
N GLY A 178 1.21 -13.61 -7.10
CA GLY A 178 0.09 -13.10 -7.88
C GLY A 178 0.30 -11.64 -8.30
N GLU A 179 0.71 -10.80 -7.36
CA GLU A 179 1.04 -9.39 -7.61
C GLU A 179 2.24 -9.23 -8.56
N ALA A 180 3.27 -10.07 -8.42
CA ALA A 180 4.42 -10.08 -9.32
C ALA A 180 4.03 -10.48 -10.75
N ARG A 181 3.13 -11.46 -10.92
CA ARG A 181 2.58 -11.83 -12.23
C ARG A 181 1.75 -10.70 -12.85
N LEU A 182 0.95 -10.00 -12.05
CA LEU A 182 0.23 -8.81 -12.51
C LEU A 182 1.20 -7.74 -13.02
N ALA A 183 2.29 -7.49 -12.29
CA ALA A 183 3.29 -6.52 -12.70
C ALA A 183 3.98 -6.90 -14.02
N GLN A 184 4.30 -8.19 -14.22
CA GLN A 184 4.82 -8.71 -15.48
C GLN A 184 3.85 -8.44 -16.64
N GLN A 185 2.55 -8.73 -16.45
CA GLN A 185 1.52 -8.47 -17.46
C GLN A 185 1.42 -6.99 -17.82
N LEU A 186 1.42 -6.10 -16.83
CA LEU A 186 1.35 -4.65 -17.04
C LEU A 186 2.58 -4.12 -17.78
N CYS A 187 3.77 -4.63 -17.43
CA CYS A 187 5.03 -4.22 -18.04
C CYS A 187 5.35 -4.94 -19.36
N ARG A 188 4.51 -5.92 -19.75
CA ARG A 188 4.71 -6.77 -20.95
C ARG A 188 6.04 -7.53 -20.92
N LEU A 189 6.41 -8.04 -19.75
CA LEU A 189 7.61 -8.84 -19.50
C LEU A 189 7.31 -10.34 -19.50
#